data_AF-A0A1L9TGQ7-F1
#
_entry.id   AF-A0A1L9TGQ7-F1
#
_cell.length_a   1.000
_cell.length_b   1.000
_cell.length_c   1.000
_cell.angle_alpha   90.00
_cell.angle_beta   90.00
_cell.angle_gamma   90.00
#
_symmetry.space_group_name_H-M   'P 1'
#
loop_
_entity.id
_entity.type
_entity.pdbx_description
1 polymer ?
#
loop_
_entity_poly.entity_id
_entity_poly.type
_entity_poly.pdbx_seq_one_letter_code
_entity_poly.pdbx_strand_id
1 'polypeptide(L)'
;MGRTNKVPQIGQDFAGWYHAPSGKRYYGRGTINERGYTHDGSIYWRVCPTGVRPLTKFDCCSTSDEEELLREPDEDEPVRTYGRTGLDHEFVDPYVNDMKKSIMPEEDWPWHLRPFTDRNCNYSFRWRTVPDPSRAAEFGRKTPGLYVTANRMNYVGVGRALKPKMLGKEAKSSLVMPIPGKTDGLYQFFDRERGNNIPFWDMPRAPYPRWESGKAINREKWHAWFDNRPHAAMMPRLDDEHLGAYIAPDGHWYIGKGKVVATGLNQERRGFVYVEPQPGNEHNFVHPFTEEPMADFAACPRPGEGRLVTGQEGEKERHDAEQELAILKDGPAWSRWRSFPRIERIPELGEEYPGLYRPPKAPKREIYLGVGKVIKAGTTDRGRVFVESVPIPDKKEGNYQFFDPFTGKDMPDEYLP
;
A
#
# COMPACT_ATOMS: atom_id res chain seq x y z
N MET A 1 -38.08 -18.06 0.64
CA MET A 1 -36.70 -18.05 1.16
C MET A 1 -36.74 -17.64 2.62
N GLY A 2 -36.29 -18.51 3.54
CA GLY A 2 -36.31 -18.21 4.97
C GLY A 2 -35.33 -17.08 5.30
N ARG A 3 -35.82 -15.95 5.82
CA ARG A 3 -34.99 -14.85 6.32
C ARG A 3 -34.31 -15.32 7.60
N THR A 4 -33.13 -15.92 7.48
CA THR A 4 -32.25 -16.08 8.63
C THR A 4 -31.76 -14.69 9.03
N ASN A 5 -32.07 -14.22 10.25
CA ASN A 5 -31.58 -12.96 10.85
C ASN A 5 -30.05 -12.95 11.10
N LYS A 6 -29.27 -13.62 10.25
CA LYS A 6 -27.82 -13.61 10.34
C LYS A 6 -27.32 -12.26 9.85
N VAL A 7 -26.73 -11.50 10.77
CA VAL A 7 -25.99 -10.28 10.47
C VAL A 7 -24.86 -10.65 9.48
N PRO A 8 -24.79 -9.99 8.29
CA PRO A 8 -23.73 -10.22 7.32
C PRO A 8 -22.33 -10.08 7.92
N GLN A 9 -21.37 -10.85 7.43
CA GLN A 9 -19.98 -10.81 7.89
C GLN A 9 -19.09 -10.08 6.87
N ILE A 10 -18.01 -9.46 7.36
CA ILE A 10 -16.96 -8.89 6.50
C ILE A 10 -16.44 -10.00 5.57
N GLY A 11 -16.28 -9.68 4.28
CA GLY A 11 -15.90 -10.64 3.25
C GLY A 11 -17.08 -11.30 2.51
N GLN A 12 -18.31 -11.15 3.00
CA GLN A 12 -19.50 -11.66 2.30
C GLN A 12 -19.99 -10.67 1.24
N ASP A 13 -20.58 -11.20 0.16
CA ASP A 13 -21.29 -10.42 -0.85
C ASP A 13 -22.60 -9.86 -0.25
N PHE A 14 -22.78 -8.54 -0.30
CA PHE A 14 -23.91 -7.84 0.29
C PHE A 14 -24.18 -6.50 -0.42
N ALA A 15 -25.38 -5.96 -0.26
CA ALA A 15 -25.71 -4.62 -0.75
C ALA A 15 -25.30 -3.56 0.28
N GLY A 16 -24.55 -2.54 -0.15
CA GLY A 16 -24.07 -1.50 0.75
C GLY A 16 -23.54 -0.28 0.01
N TRP A 17 -23.02 0.67 0.80
CA TRP A 17 -22.45 1.90 0.29
C TRP A 17 -21.00 1.69 -0.14
N TYR A 18 -20.64 2.24 -1.29
CA TYR A 18 -19.28 2.37 -1.75
C TYR A 18 -18.90 3.85 -1.80
N HIS A 19 -17.74 4.18 -1.23
CA HIS A 19 -17.19 5.53 -1.24
C HIS A 19 -16.12 5.60 -2.32
N ALA A 20 -16.42 6.32 -3.40
CA ALA A 20 -15.50 6.44 -4.52
C ALA A 20 -14.34 7.41 -4.20
N PRO A 21 -13.22 7.31 -4.93
CA PRO A 21 -12.08 8.23 -4.80
C PRO A 21 -12.43 9.71 -5.02
N SER A 22 -13.48 10.02 -5.80
CA SER A 22 -13.97 11.39 -5.98
C SER A 22 -14.65 12.00 -4.75
N GLY A 23 -14.95 11.19 -3.73
CA GLY A 23 -15.76 11.58 -2.57
C GLY A 23 -17.26 11.33 -2.74
N LYS A 24 -17.72 10.93 -3.93
CA LYS A 24 -19.11 10.50 -4.18
C LYS A 24 -19.42 9.15 -3.53
N ARG A 25 -20.71 8.90 -3.29
CA ARG A 25 -21.22 7.66 -2.70
C ARG A 25 -22.13 6.96 -3.69
N TYR A 26 -21.92 5.67 -3.84
CA TYR A 26 -22.74 4.81 -4.68
C TYR A 26 -23.31 3.67 -3.84
N TYR A 27 -24.53 3.23 -4.14
CA TYR A 27 -25.13 2.07 -3.51
C TYR A 27 -25.15 0.91 -4.52
N GLY A 28 -24.72 -0.26 -4.10
CA GLY A 28 -24.63 -1.42 -4.98
C GLY A 28 -24.25 -2.69 -4.23
N ARG A 29 -24.10 -3.78 -4.98
CA ARG A 29 -23.76 -5.09 -4.45
C ARG A 29 -22.26 -5.37 -4.57
N GLY A 30 -21.62 -5.76 -3.46
CA GLY A 30 -20.20 -6.09 -3.45
C GLY A 30 -19.76 -6.76 -2.15
N THR A 31 -18.46 -7.01 -2.00
CA THR A 31 -17.92 -7.63 -0.78
C THR A 31 -17.86 -6.62 0.37
N ILE A 32 -18.46 -6.95 1.50
CA ILE A 32 -18.38 -6.15 2.72
C ILE A 32 -16.91 -6.00 3.13
N ASN A 33 -16.42 -4.77 3.17
CA ASN A 33 -15.07 -4.46 3.66
C ASN A 33 -15.09 -3.71 4.99
N GLU A 34 -16.22 -3.09 5.35
CA GLU A 34 -16.39 -2.36 6.59
C GLU A 34 -17.84 -2.45 7.07
N ARG A 35 -17.99 -2.62 8.39
CA ARG A 35 -19.26 -2.57 9.11
C ARG A 35 -19.14 -1.48 10.16
N GLY A 36 -20.09 -0.57 10.21
CA GLY A 36 -20.10 0.50 11.21
C GLY A 36 -21.51 0.82 11.70
N TYR A 37 -21.55 1.70 12.69
CA TYR A 37 -22.78 2.27 13.23
C TYR A 37 -22.81 3.76 12.88
N THR A 38 -23.98 4.26 12.46
CA THR A 38 -24.24 5.69 12.29
C THR A 38 -24.60 6.34 13.64
N HIS A 39 -24.71 7.66 13.66
CA HIS A 39 -25.00 8.45 14.86
C HIS A 39 -26.39 8.14 15.48
N ASP A 40 -27.32 7.60 14.69
CA ASP A 40 -28.65 7.16 15.13
C ASP A 40 -28.67 5.69 15.60
N GLY A 41 -27.51 5.02 15.64
CA GLY A 41 -27.38 3.61 16.01
C GLY A 41 -27.75 2.63 14.90
N SER A 42 -28.12 3.09 13.71
CA SER A 42 -28.35 2.18 12.58
C SER A 42 -27.04 1.60 12.05
N ILE A 43 -27.12 0.39 11.47
CA ILE A 43 -25.94 -0.31 10.93
C ILE A 43 -25.79 0.06 9.47
N TYR A 44 -24.61 0.52 9.08
CA TYR A 44 -24.26 0.65 7.68
C TYR A 44 -23.22 -0.40 7.27
N TRP A 45 -23.31 -0.79 6.00
CA TRP A 45 -22.37 -1.67 5.35
C TRP A 45 -21.63 -0.87 4.29
N ARG A 46 -20.30 -0.89 4.36
CA ARG A 46 -19.47 -0.49 3.24
C ARG A 46 -19.02 -1.71 2.48
N VAL A 47 -19.18 -1.61 1.17
CA VAL A 47 -18.87 -2.70 0.25
C VAL A 47 -17.82 -2.23 -0.74
N CYS A 48 -16.94 -3.14 -1.13
CA CYS A 48 -16.09 -2.98 -2.28
C CYS A 48 -16.78 -3.65 -3.46
N PRO A 49 -17.00 -2.97 -4.59
CA PRO A 49 -17.52 -3.60 -5.79
C PRO A 49 -16.68 -4.84 -6.12
N THR A 50 -17.31 -5.94 -6.52
CA THR A 50 -16.63 -7.19 -6.88
C THR A 50 -16.99 -7.62 -8.28
N GLY A 51 -16.07 -7.35 -9.22
CA GLY A 51 -16.16 -7.78 -10.61
C GLY A 51 -17.16 -6.95 -11.41
N VAL A 52 -16.68 -6.20 -12.39
CA VAL A 52 -17.49 -5.95 -13.59
C VAL A 52 -17.52 -7.28 -14.32
N ARG A 53 -18.69 -7.89 -14.54
CA ARG A 53 -18.76 -8.81 -15.68
C ARG A 53 -18.53 -7.90 -16.89
N PRO A 54 -17.44 -8.07 -17.66
CA PRO A 54 -17.34 -7.34 -18.91
C PRO A 54 -18.60 -7.71 -19.70
N LEU A 55 -19.37 -6.71 -20.11
CA LEU A 55 -20.33 -6.91 -21.19
C LEU A 55 -19.50 -7.35 -22.40
N THR A 56 -19.35 -8.66 -22.57
CA THR A 56 -18.86 -9.21 -23.82
C THR A 56 -19.86 -8.77 -24.87
N LYS A 57 -19.38 -7.90 -25.77
CA LYS A 57 -20.03 -7.59 -27.04
C LYS A 57 -20.59 -8.89 -27.62
N PHE A 58 -21.89 -8.92 -27.88
CA PHE A 58 -22.72 -10.06 -28.31
C PHE A 58 -23.20 -11.02 -27.21
N ASP A 59 -24.20 -10.57 -26.45
CA ASP A 59 -25.39 -11.38 -26.15
C ASP A 59 -26.61 -10.57 -26.61
N CYS A 60 -26.75 -10.44 -27.93
CA CYS A 60 -28.07 -10.19 -28.50
C CYS A 60 -28.76 -11.56 -28.48
N CYS A 61 -29.71 -11.75 -27.56
CA CYS A 61 -30.68 -12.82 -27.72
C CYS A 61 -31.25 -12.74 -29.14
N SER A 62 -31.24 -13.87 -29.84
CA SER A 62 -32.00 -14.07 -31.06
C SER A 62 -33.48 -13.81 -30.74
N THR A 63 -34.03 -12.75 -31.30
CA THR A 63 -35.47 -12.54 -31.41
C THR A 63 -35.97 -13.41 -32.55
N SER A 64 -36.39 -14.64 -32.26
CA SER A 64 -37.56 -15.17 -32.94
C SER A 64 -38.76 -14.65 -32.16
N ASP A 65 -39.59 -13.87 -32.85
CA ASP A 65 -40.88 -13.29 -32.44
C ASP A 65 -40.83 -11.75 -32.36
N GLU A 66 -40.86 -11.13 -33.54
CA GLU A 66 -41.01 -9.67 -33.76
C GLU A 66 -42.45 -9.16 -33.56
N GLU A 67 -43.41 -9.96 -33.09
CA GLU A 67 -44.83 -9.55 -33.03
C GLU A 67 -45.26 -8.86 -31.72
N GLU A 68 -44.45 -8.81 -30.67
CA GLU A 68 -44.87 -8.26 -29.36
C GLU A 68 -44.48 -6.79 -29.11
N LEU A 69 -43.76 -6.14 -30.04
CA LEU A 69 -43.22 -4.77 -29.88
C LEU A 69 -44.12 -3.64 -30.40
N LEU A 70 -45.35 -3.93 -30.85
CA LEU A 70 -46.29 -2.92 -31.37
C LEU A 70 -47.57 -2.74 -30.53
N ARG A 71 -47.58 -3.20 -29.27
CA ARG A 71 -48.70 -2.93 -28.37
C ARG A 71 -48.43 -1.65 -27.58
N GLU A 72 -49.14 -0.58 -27.93
CA GLU A 72 -49.14 0.64 -27.11
C GLU A 72 -49.71 0.34 -25.71
N PRO A 73 -49.10 0.84 -24.63
CA PRO A 73 -49.56 0.55 -23.27
C PRO A 73 -50.84 1.33 -22.93
N ASP A 74 -51.81 0.65 -22.33
CA ASP A 74 -53.02 1.26 -21.75
C ASP A 74 -52.65 2.14 -20.54
N GLU A 75 -53.22 3.35 -20.48
CA GLU A 75 -52.83 4.41 -19.52
C GLU A 75 -53.27 4.19 -18.05
N ASP A 76 -53.96 3.09 -17.73
CA ASP A 76 -54.65 2.92 -16.43
C ASP A 76 -54.15 1.76 -15.54
N GLU A 77 -53.01 1.11 -15.82
CA GLU A 77 -52.46 0.09 -14.91
C GLU A 77 -51.44 0.66 -13.89
N PRO A 78 -51.61 0.40 -12.57
CA PRO A 78 -50.63 0.80 -11.56
C PRO A 78 -49.33 0.01 -11.73
N VAL A 79 -48.22 0.75 -11.79
CA VAL A 79 -46.84 0.26 -11.95
C VAL A 79 -46.55 -0.92 -11.00
N ARG A 80 -46.63 -2.14 -11.54
CA ARG A 80 -46.09 -3.34 -10.90
C ARG A 80 -44.61 -3.45 -11.25
N THR A 81 -43.75 -3.20 -10.27
CA THR A 81 -42.31 -3.48 -10.35
C THR A 81 -42.05 -5.00 -10.35
N TYR A 82 -42.15 -5.63 -11.51
CA TYR A 82 -41.32 -6.79 -11.86
C TYR A 82 -40.05 -6.20 -12.51
N GLY A 83 -38.82 -6.44 -12.06
CA GLY A 83 -38.26 -7.69 -11.58
C GLY A 83 -37.47 -8.33 -12.73
N ARG A 84 -36.12 -8.26 -12.64
CA ARG A 84 -35.14 -9.07 -13.40
C ARG A 84 -34.69 -8.52 -14.77
N THR A 85 -34.09 -7.33 -14.80
CA THR A 85 -33.11 -6.95 -15.84
C THR A 85 -31.71 -7.00 -15.23
N GLY A 86 -30.69 -7.42 -16.01
CA GLY A 86 -29.35 -7.86 -15.56
C GLY A 86 -28.43 -6.81 -14.92
N LEU A 87 -28.93 -6.04 -13.95
CA LEU A 87 -28.25 -4.95 -13.24
C LEU A 87 -27.67 -5.38 -11.87
N ASP A 88 -27.58 -6.68 -11.59
CA ASP A 88 -27.20 -7.23 -10.27
C ASP A 88 -25.81 -6.81 -9.75
N HIS A 89 -25.03 -6.08 -10.55
CA HIS A 89 -23.68 -5.61 -10.25
C HIS A 89 -23.44 -4.11 -10.49
N GLU A 90 -24.48 -3.31 -10.75
CA GLU A 90 -24.32 -1.87 -10.97
C GLU A 90 -24.37 -1.08 -9.67
N PHE A 91 -23.38 -0.19 -9.48
CA PHE A 91 -23.36 0.78 -8.41
C PHE A 91 -24.02 2.07 -8.91
N VAL A 92 -25.05 2.52 -8.21
CA VAL A 92 -25.84 3.69 -8.60
C VAL A 92 -25.72 4.81 -7.58
N ASP A 93 -25.68 6.06 -8.05
CA ASP A 93 -25.85 7.27 -7.26
C ASP A 93 -27.36 7.44 -7.01
N PRO A 94 -27.85 7.19 -5.78
CA PRO A 94 -29.28 7.24 -5.49
C PRO A 94 -29.83 8.67 -5.47
N TYR A 95 -28.97 9.69 -5.60
CA TYR A 95 -29.36 11.09 -5.61
C TYR A 95 -29.57 11.64 -7.03
N VAL A 96 -29.38 10.82 -8.08
CA VAL A 96 -29.58 11.19 -9.47
C VAL A 96 -30.82 10.48 -10.04
N ASN A 97 -31.86 11.24 -10.38
CA ASN A 97 -33.13 10.70 -10.90
C ASN A 97 -33.04 10.10 -12.32
N ASP A 98 -31.97 10.39 -13.06
CA ASP A 98 -31.74 9.87 -14.41
C ASP A 98 -30.92 8.57 -14.30
N MET A 99 -31.56 7.41 -14.54
CA MET A 99 -30.92 6.09 -14.39
C MET A 99 -29.64 5.92 -15.22
N LYS A 100 -29.49 6.59 -16.36
CA LYS A 100 -28.26 6.51 -17.16
C LYS A 100 -27.12 7.34 -16.54
N LYS A 101 -27.46 8.42 -15.83
CA LYS A 101 -26.50 9.27 -15.13
C LYS A 101 -26.24 8.83 -13.69
N SER A 102 -27.08 7.96 -13.14
CA SER A 102 -26.87 7.40 -11.81
C SER A 102 -25.82 6.29 -11.80
N ILE A 103 -25.49 5.65 -12.94
CA ILE A 103 -24.45 4.61 -12.98
C ILE A 103 -23.10 5.23 -12.62
N MET A 104 -22.37 4.58 -11.70
CA MET A 104 -21.04 5.00 -11.26
C MET A 104 -20.09 5.18 -12.46
N PRO A 105 -19.57 6.39 -12.71
CA PRO A 105 -18.68 6.66 -13.83
C PRO A 105 -17.32 5.99 -13.62
N GLU A 106 -16.62 5.68 -14.71
CA GLU A 106 -15.39 4.86 -14.70
C GLU A 106 -14.30 5.37 -13.74
N GLU A 107 -14.14 6.70 -13.64
CA GLU A 107 -13.22 7.34 -12.71
C GLU A 107 -13.49 7.01 -11.23
N ASP A 108 -14.72 6.62 -10.89
CA ASP A 108 -15.12 6.29 -9.53
C ASP A 108 -15.03 4.79 -9.22
N TRP A 109 -14.86 3.95 -10.22
CA TRP A 109 -14.66 2.52 -10.00
C TRP A 109 -13.40 2.28 -9.17
N PRO A 110 -13.42 1.24 -8.31
CA PRO A 110 -12.21 0.77 -7.67
C PRO A 110 -11.15 0.52 -8.73
N TRP A 111 -9.92 0.97 -8.48
CA TRP A 111 -8.83 0.91 -9.44
C TRP A 111 -8.58 -0.50 -10.01
N HIS A 112 -8.93 -1.55 -9.27
CA HIS A 112 -8.79 -2.95 -9.67
C HIS A 112 -9.96 -3.47 -10.53
N LEU A 113 -11.02 -2.69 -10.74
CA LEU A 113 -12.21 -3.02 -11.53
C LEU A 113 -12.46 -2.10 -12.71
N ARG A 114 -11.65 -1.05 -12.92
CA ARG A 114 -11.77 -0.26 -14.15
C ARG A 114 -11.60 -1.19 -15.36
N PRO A 115 -12.58 -1.23 -16.29
CA PRO A 115 -12.44 -2.05 -17.48
C PRO A 115 -11.30 -1.48 -18.33
N PHE A 116 -10.13 -2.12 -18.27
CA PHE A 116 -9.01 -1.84 -19.18
C PHE A 116 -9.40 -2.28 -20.60
N THR A 117 -10.26 -1.49 -21.25
CA THR A 117 -10.80 -1.75 -22.59
C THR A 117 -9.82 -1.50 -23.71
N ASP A 118 -8.58 -1.10 -23.40
CA ASP A 118 -7.54 -1.06 -24.40
C ASP A 118 -6.21 -1.58 -23.86
N ARG A 119 -5.93 -2.86 -24.15
CA ARG A 119 -4.63 -3.50 -23.87
C ARG A 119 -3.48 -2.82 -24.63
N ASN A 120 -3.73 -1.89 -25.57
CA ASN A 120 -2.69 -1.30 -26.41
C ASN A 120 -2.54 0.23 -26.32
N CYS A 121 -3.57 1.03 -26.00
CA CYS A 121 -3.46 2.48 -26.21
C CYS A 121 -2.81 3.28 -25.05
N ASN A 122 -3.10 2.98 -23.78
CA ASN A 122 -2.51 3.75 -22.66
C ASN A 122 -1.12 3.27 -22.21
N TYR A 123 -0.75 2.03 -22.51
CA TYR A 123 0.58 1.50 -22.20
C TYR A 123 1.67 2.26 -22.97
N SER A 124 1.43 2.59 -24.24
CA SER A 124 2.40 3.34 -25.05
C SER A 124 2.61 4.78 -24.56
N PHE A 125 1.57 5.42 -24.00
CA PHE A 125 1.62 6.84 -23.65
C PHE A 125 2.48 7.13 -22.41
N ARG A 126 2.28 6.40 -21.30
CA ARG A 126 3.12 6.57 -20.09
C ARG A 126 4.57 6.18 -20.33
N TRP A 127 4.81 5.13 -21.11
CA TRP A 127 6.17 4.73 -21.49
C TRP A 127 6.85 5.77 -22.38
N ARG A 128 6.15 6.40 -23.33
CA ARG A 128 6.71 7.48 -24.16
C ARG A 128 7.09 8.72 -23.35
N THR A 129 6.45 8.97 -22.21
CA THR A 129 6.80 10.11 -21.34
C THR A 129 8.02 9.87 -20.47
N VAL A 130 8.46 8.62 -20.34
CA VAL A 130 9.69 8.28 -19.61
C VAL A 130 10.82 8.24 -20.65
N PRO A 131 11.80 9.16 -20.60
CA PRO A 131 12.90 9.20 -21.57
C PRO A 131 13.56 7.83 -21.72
N ASP A 132 13.84 7.45 -22.97
CA ASP A 132 14.51 6.19 -23.31
C ASP A 132 15.82 6.08 -22.51
N PRO A 133 16.00 5.03 -21.68
CA PRO A 133 17.14 4.90 -20.78
C PRO A 133 18.44 4.46 -21.48
N SER A 134 18.64 4.89 -22.73
CA SER A 134 19.72 4.46 -23.64
C SER A 134 21.14 4.86 -23.21
N ARG A 135 21.29 5.56 -22.07
CA ARG A 135 22.58 5.75 -21.39
C ARG A 135 22.46 5.41 -19.91
N ALA A 136 23.36 4.54 -19.44
CA ALA A 136 23.59 4.31 -18.03
C ALA A 136 23.81 5.65 -17.31
N ALA A 137 22.95 5.97 -16.35
CA ALA A 137 23.16 7.14 -15.52
C ALA A 137 24.21 6.85 -14.44
N GLU A 138 24.97 7.87 -14.08
CA GLU A 138 25.85 7.83 -12.91
C GLU A 138 25.08 7.50 -11.63
N PHE A 139 25.72 6.79 -10.70
CA PHE A 139 25.15 6.44 -9.40
C PHE A 139 24.55 7.68 -8.71
N GLY A 140 23.36 7.52 -8.14
CA GLY A 140 22.64 8.57 -7.42
C GLY A 140 21.95 9.61 -8.31
N ARG A 141 22.26 9.68 -9.61
CA ARG A 141 21.60 10.60 -10.55
C ARG A 141 20.12 10.22 -10.70
N LYS A 142 19.25 11.22 -10.75
CA LYS A 142 17.83 11.02 -11.07
C LYS A 142 17.71 10.59 -12.53
N THR A 143 17.13 9.43 -12.77
CA THR A 143 16.99 8.86 -14.11
C THR A 143 15.77 7.95 -14.18
N PRO A 144 15.14 7.82 -15.36
CA PRO A 144 14.31 6.68 -15.68
C PRO A 144 14.99 5.34 -15.42
N GLY A 145 14.26 4.41 -14.83
CA GLY A 145 14.80 3.06 -14.68
C GLY A 145 13.80 2.04 -14.18
N LEU A 146 14.36 0.88 -13.85
CA LEU A 146 13.67 -0.26 -13.30
C LEU A 146 13.96 -0.37 -11.80
N TYR A 147 12.91 -0.39 -10.99
CA TYR A 147 12.97 -0.78 -9.59
C TYR A 147 12.47 -2.21 -9.44
N VAL A 148 13.18 -3.04 -8.67
CA VAL A 148 12.77 -4.41 -8.36
C VAL A 148 12.55 -4.51 -6.86
N THR A 149 11.39 -5.02 -6.47
CA THR A 149 10.98 -5.16 -5.07
C THR A 149 11.37 -6.52 -4.49
N ALA A 150 11.24 -6.65 -3.17
CA ALA A 150 11.54 -7.90 -2.45
C ALA A 150 10.69 -9.10 -2.92
N ASN A 151 9.43 -8.87 -3.32
CA ASN A 151 8.56 -9.89 -3.91
C ASN A 151 8.80 -10.11 -5.42
N ARG A 152 9.91 -9.58 -5.96
CA ARG A 152 10.36 -9.73 -7.35
C ARG A 152 9.42 -9.12 -8.39
N MET A 153 8.61 -8.15 -8.00
CA MET A 153 7.85 -7.32 -8.94
C MET A 153 8.76 -6.25 -9.55
N ASN A 154 8.52 -5.94 -10.81
CA ASN A 154 9.28 -4.96 -11.57
C ASN A 154 8.41 -3.71 -11.77
N TYR A 155 8.91 -2.58 -11.29
CA TYR A 155 8.25 -1.29 -11.47
C TYR A 155 9.16 -0.34 -12.23
N VAL A 156 8.57 0.54 -13.01
CA VAL A 156 9.30 1.52 -13.83
C VAL A 156 8.90 2.92 -13.42
N GLY A 157 9.87 3.85 -13.44
CA GLY A 157 9.67 5.22 -13.00
C GLY A 157 10.98 6.00 -12.96
N VAL A 158 10.93 7.26 -12.54
CA VAL A 158 12.14 8.05 -12.28
C VAL A 158 12.59 7.86 -10.84
N GLY A 159 13.78 7.29 -10.67
CA GLY A 159 14.42 7.08 -9.37
C GLY A 159 15.86 7.57 -9.35
N ARG A 160 16.58 7.28 -8.25
CA ARG A 160 18.04 7.45 -8.18
C ARG A 160 18.72 6.22 -8.76
N ALA A 161 19.60 6.40 -9.73
CA ALA A 161 20.36 5.32 -10.34
C ALA A 161 21.19 4.57 -9.29
N LEU A 162 21.10 3.24 -9.29
CA LEU A 162 21.90 2.36 -8.45
C LEU A 162 22.99 1.69 -9.26
N LYS A 163 22.63 1.09 -10.41
CA LYS A 163 23.60 0.46 -11.28
C LYS A 163 23.06 0.36 -12.71
N PRO A 164 23.92 0.33 -13.74
CA PRO A 164 23.49 0.02 -15.09
C PRO A 164 22.98 -1.42 -15.16
N LYS A 165 21.78 -1.61 -15.71
CA LYS A 165 21.29 -2.91 -16.13
C LYS A 165 21.91 -3.25 -17.48
N MET A 166 22.92 -4.13 -17.42
CA MET A 166 23.58 -4.67 -18.60
C MET A 166 22.69 -5.72 -19.27
N LEU A 167 22.53 -5.64 -20.59
CA LEU A 167 22.02 -6.72 -21.42
C LEU A 167 23.12 -7.09 -22.42
N GLY A 168 23.88 -8.14 -22.11
CA GLY A 168 25.13 -8.43 -22.81
C GLY A 168 26.21 -7.40 -22.46
N LYS A 169 26.83 -6.79 -23.47
CA LYS A 169 27.87 -5.75 -23.29
C LYS A 169 27.31 -4.33 -23.22
N GLU A 170 26.02 -4.14 -23.50
CA GLU A 170 25.40 -2.81 -23.55
C GLU A 170 24.54 -2.56 -22.31
N ALA A 171 24.63 -1.34 -21.76
CA ALA A 171 23.73 -0.88 -20.72
C ALA A 171 22.41 -0.42 -21.37
N LYS A 172 21.32 -1.18 -21.17
CA LYS A 172 20.01 -0.86 -21.77
C LYS A 172 19.08 -0.08 -20.87
N SER A 173 19.30 -0.12 -19.56
CA SER A 173 18.51 0.65 -18.60
C SER A 173 19.27 0.87 -17.31
N SER A 174 18.81 1.77 -16.45
CA SER A 174 19.32 1.91 -15.09
C SER A 174 18.44 1.12 -14.13
N LEU A 175 19.04 0.36 -13.21
CA LEU A 175 18.34 -0.02 -11.98
C LEU A 175 18.26 1.22 -11.12
N VAL A 176 17.07 1.55 -10.63
CA VAL A 176 16.83 2.77 -9.86
C VAL A 176 16.12 2.45 -8.55
N MET A 177 16.36 3.30 -7.56
CA MET A 177 15.60 3.33 -6.33
C MET A 177 14.54 4.44 -6.40
N PRO A 178 13.27 4.16 -6.04
CA PRO A 178 12.27 5.19 -5.83
C PRO A 178 12.74 6.23 -4.82
N ILE A 179 12.52 7.51 -5.11
CA ILE A 179 12.95 8.59 -4.20
C ILE A 179 11.91 8.70 -3.08
N PRO A 180 12.28 8.45 -1.80
CA PRO A 180 11.33 8.57 -0.70
C PRO A 180 10.63 9.92 -0.70
N GLY A 181 9.32 9.91 -0.46
CA GLY A 181 8.46 11.09 -0.51
C GLY A 181 8.02 11.57 -1.89
N LYS A 182 8.60 11.06 -2.99
CA LYS A 182 8.20 11.45 -4.37
C LYS A 182 7.43 10.34 -5.05
N THR A 183 6.11 10.50 -5.18
CA THR A 183 5.22 9.47 -5.75
C THR A 183 4.26 10.00 -6.82
N ASP A 184 4.47 11.22 -7.27
CA ASP A 184 3.67 11.95 -8.23
C ASP A 184 4.42 12.16 -9.55
N GLY A 185 3.64 12.36 -10.62
CA GLY A 185 4.16 12.61 -11.97
C GLY A 185 5.18 11.58 -12.43
N LEU A 186 6.36 12.05 -12.85
CA LEU A 186 7.45 11.20 -13.35
C LEU A 186 8.10 10.32 -12.27
N TYR A 187 7.93 10.64 -10.98
CA TYR A 187 8.46 9.86 -9.87
C TYR A 187 7.53 8.72 -9.45
N GLN A 188 6.34 8.64 -10.05
CA GLN A 188 5.43 7.54 -9.82
C GLN A 188 5.96 6.26 -10.47
N PHE A 189 6.16 5.23 -9.65
CA PHE A 189 6.53 3.90 -10.12
C PHE A 189 5.27 3.10 -10.45
N PHE A 190 5.28 2.39 -11.55
CA PHE A 190 4.16 1.55 -11.99
C PHE A 190 4.64 0.22 -12.57
N ASP A 191 3.80 -0.79 -12.44
CA ASP A 191 3.98 -2.12 -13.02
C ASP A 191 4.05 -1.97 -14.54
N ARG A 192 5.14 -2.45 -15.14
CA ARG A 192 5.40 -2.31 -16.58
C ARG A 192 4.27 -2.89 -17.44
N GLU A 193 3.76 -4.05 -17.05
CA GLU A 193 2.82 -4.84 -17.83
C GLU A 193 1.37 -4.45 -17.53
N ARG A 194 1.11 -3.97 -16.31
CA ARG A 194 -0.26 -3.70 -15.85
C ARG A 194 -0.60 -2.22 -15.76
N GLY A 195 0.40 -1.35 -15.67
CA GLY A 195 0.22 0.10 -15.49
C GLY A 195 -0.24 0.50 -14.10
N ASN A 196 -0.44 -0.45 -13.19
CA ASN A 196 -0.82 -0.20 -11.81
C ASN A 196 0.34 0.48 -11.05
N ASN A 197 0.03 1.46 -10.22
CA ASN A 197 1.05 2.06 -9.37
C ASN A 197 1.64 1.03 -8.42
N ILE A 198 2.93 1.20 -8.09
CA ILE A 198 3.58 0.42 -7.04
C ILE A 198 2.78 0.57 -5.73
N PRO A 199 2.44 -0.53 -5.06
CA PRO A 199 1.74 -0.44 -3.80
C PRO A 199 2.66 0.14 -2.72
N PHE A 200 2.08 0.79 -1.72
CA PHE A 200 2.86 1.54 -0.73
C PHE A 200 3.83 0.65 0.06
N TRP A 201 3.49 -0.61 0.30
CA TRP A 201 4.32 -1.56 1.06
C TRP A 201 5.53 -2.06 0.27
N ASP A 202 5.51 -1.91 -1.05
CA ASP A 202 6.61 -2.28 -1.94
C ASP A 202 7.60 -1.11 -2.15
N MET A 203 7.28 0.10 -1.67
CA MET A 203 8.17 1.26 -1.75
C MET A 203 9.25 1.22 -0.67
N PRO A 204 10.51 1.57 -0.98
CA PRO A 204 11.54 1.72 0.04
C PRO A 204 11.16 2.88 0.98
N ARG A 205 11.43 2.71 2.28
CA ARG A 205 11.13 3.74 3.29
C ARG A 205 12.29 4.72 3.48
N ALA A 206 13.51 4.24 3.29
CA ALA A 206 14.73 5.01 3.37
C ALA A 206 15.47 5.01 2.02
N PRO A 207 16.33 6.00 1.76
CA PRO A 207 17.26 5.94 0.65
C PRO A 207 18.37 4.93 0.96
N TYR A 208 18.74 4.11 -0.03
CA TYR A 208 19.89 3.22 0.07
C TYR A 208 21.15 4.03 0.38
N PRO A 209 22.03 3.51 1.26
CA PRO A 209 23.30 4.13 1.56
C PRO A 209 24.12 4.33 0.28
N ARG A 210 24.99 5.32 0.31
CA ARG A 210 25.85 5.64 -0.82
C ARG A 210 26.82 4.48 -1.02
N TRP A 211 26.94 4.02 -2.26
CA TRP A 211 27.99 3.08 -2.67
C TRP A 211 29.35 3.75 -2.44
N GLU A 212 29.97 3.48 -1.30
CA GLU A 212 31.30 4.00 -0.95
C GLU A 212 32.37 2.90 -1.02
N SER A 213 31.98 1.65 -0.81
CA SER A 213 32.91 0.53 -0.85
C SER A 213 32.93 -0.09 -2.26
N GLY A 214 33.97 0.21 -3.05
CA GLY A 214 34.25 -0.47 -4.33
C GLY A 214 34.54 -1.98 -4.21
N LYS A 215 34.13 -2.63 -3.13
CA LYS A 215 34.28 -4.07 -2.91
C LYS A 215 33.01 -4.77 -3.42
N ALA A 216 33.07 -5.24 -4.65
CA ALA A 216 32.05 -6.13 -5.20
C ALA A 216 31.98 -7.41 -4.34
N ILE A 217 30.92 -7.57 -3.57
CA ILE A 217 30.69 -8.80 -2.81
C ILE A 217 29.81 -9.73 -3.65
N ASN A 218 30.39 -10.88 -3.97
CA ASN A 218 29.78 -12.15 -4.37
C ASN A 218 28.56 -12.08 -5.32
N ARG A 219 28.86 -11.83 -6.60
CA ARG A 219 27.94 -11.88 -7.75
C ARG A 219 27.18 -13.21 -7.87
N GLU A 220 27.68 -14.31 -7.31
CA GLU A 220 27.02 -15.63 -7.35
C GLU A 220 25.70 -15.64 -6.57
N LYS A 221 25.65 -14.97 -5.40
CA LYS A 221 24.42 -14.89 -4.59
C LYS A 221 23.30 -14.16 -5.34
N TRP A 222 23.65 -13.13 -6.11
CA TRP A 222 22.70 -12.38 -6.92
C TRP A 222 22.08 -13.24 -8.02
N HIS A 223 22.91 -13.92 -8.80
CA HIS A 223 22.44 -14.85 -9.83
C HIS A 223 21.62 -15.98 -9.22
N ALA A 224 22.09 -16.59 -8.12
CA ALA A 224 21.34 -17.62 -7.42
C ALA A 224 19.95 -17.17 -6.98
N TRP A 225 19.75 -15.91 -6.57
CA TRP A 225 18.41 -15.40 -6.24
C TRP A 225 17.48 -15.31 -7.45
N PHE A 226 17.96 -14.72 -8.56
CA PHE A 226 17.16 -14.51 -9.75
C PHE A 226 16.93 -15.79 -10.56
N ASP A 227 17.88 -16.72 -10.50
CA ASP A 227 17.89 -17.97 -11.26
C ASP A 227 17.23 -19.11 -10.47
N ASN A 228 17.44 -19.22 -9.14
CA ASN A 228 16.73 -20.19 -8.29
C ASN A 228 15.37 -19.63 -7.87
N ARG A 229 14.46 -19.52 -8.84
CA ARG A 229 13.07 -19.20 -8.55
C ARG A 229 12.42 -20.43 -7.93
N PRO A 230 11.88 -20.35 -6.71
CA PRO A 230 11.04 -21.42 -6.22
C PRO A 230 9.85 -21.51 -7.16
N HIS A 231 9.74 -22.63 -7.87
CA HIS A 231 8.53 -22.96 -8.59
C HIS A 231 7.38 -23.07 -7.58
N ALA A 232 6.15 -22.79 -8.00
CA ALA A 232 4.99 -22.91 -7.12
C ALA A 232 4.90 -24.30 -6.45
N ALA A 233 5.39 -25.34 -7.12
CA ALA A 233 5.46 -26.71 -6.60
C ALA A 233 6.61 -26.96 -5.59
N MET A 234 7.56 -26.04 -5.47
CA MET A 234 8.79 -26.17 -4.66
C MET A 234 8.97 -24.98 -3.72
N MET A 235 7.88 -24.44 -3.20
CA MET A 235 7.95 -23.39 -2.19
C MET A 235 8.48 -24.00 -0.88
N PRO A 236 9.51 -23.39 -0.25
CA PRO A 236 10.02 -23.90 1.02
C PRO A 236 8.93 -23.82 2.10
N ARG A 237 9.00 -24.69 3.11
CA ARG A 237 8.06 -24.63 4.22
C ARG A 237 8.43 -23.47 5.13
N LEU A 238 7.45 -23.01 5.90
CA LEU A 238 7.74 -22.09 7.00
C LEU A 238 8.74 -22.76 7.95
N ASP A 239 9.60 -21.94 8.55
CA ASP A 239 10.68 -22.34 9.45
C ASP A 239 11.88 -23.06 8.80
N ASP A 240 11.81 -23.48 7.53
CA ASP A 240 12.97 -24.01 6.79
C ASP A 240 14.06 -22.93 6.63
N GLU A 241 15.32 -23.34 6.49
CA GLU A 241 16.37 -22.43 6.02
C GLU A 241 16.33 -22.34 4.49
N HIS A 242 16.20 -21.13 3.94
CA HIS A 242 16.18 -20.92 2.50
C HIS A 242 16.80 -19.57 2.11
N LEU A 243 17.19 -19.43 0.85
CA LEU A 243 17.52 -18.11 0.29
C LEU A 243 16.22 -17.30 0.17
N GLY A 244 16.19 -16.08 0.68
CA GLY A 244 14.99 -15.25 0.75
C GLY A 244 15.29 -13.75 0.69
N ALA A 245 14.24 -12.95 0.60
CA ALA A 245 14.30 -11.52 0.86
C ALA A 245 14.03 -11.26 2.35
N TYR A 246 14.85 -10.46 2.99
CA TYR A 246 14.59 -9.95 4.34
C TYR A 246 14.22 -8.47 4.24
N ILE A 247 13.12 -8.07 4.87
CA ILE A 247 12.72 -6.66 4.99
C ILE A 247 13.26 -6.13 6.31
N ALA A 248 14.24 -5.24 6.25
CA ALA A 248 14.84 -4.66 7.42
C ALA A 248 13.95 -3.60 8.09
N PRO A 249 14.16 -3.29 9.38
CA PRO A 249 13.39 -2.28 10.10
C PRO A 249 13.43 -0.87 9.49
N ASP A 250 14.54 -0.51 8.84
CA ASP A 250 14.72 0.74 8.09
C ASP A 250 13.91 0.79 6.78
N GLY A 251 13.26 -0.31 6.41
CA GLY A 251 12.48 -0.48 5.20
C GLY A 251 13.31 -0.74 3.94
N HIS A 252 14.61 -0.98 4.07
CA HIS A 252 15.39 -1.61 3.01
C HIS A 252 15.10 -3.11 2.96
N TRP A 253 15.52 -3.75 1.87
CA TRP A 253 15.43 -5.19 1.76
C TRP A 253 16.75 -5.77 1.27
N TYR A 254 17.07 -6.95 1.81
CA TYR A 254 18.31 -7.65 1.56
C TYR A 254 18.00 -9.07 1.07
N ILE A 255 18.95 -9.69 0.40
CA ILE A 255 18.89 -11.09 0.03
C ILE A 255 19.91 -11.86 0.86
N GLY A 256 19.48 -12.96 1.47
CA GLY A 256 20.36 -13.83 2.24
C GLY A 256 19.71 -15.16 2.52
N LYS A 257 20.48 -16.10 3.08
CA LYS A 257 19.94 -17.34 3.63
C LYS A 257 19.44 -17.06 5.05
N GLY A 258 18.22 -17.48 5.34
CA GLY A 258 17.61 -17.31 6.65
C GLY A 258 16.41 -18.23 6.84
N LYS A 259 15.77 -18.08 7.98
CA LYS A 259 14.58 -18.85 8.35
C LYS A 259 13.37 -18.34 7.59
N VAL A 260 12.67 -19.19 6.86
CA VAL A 260 11.50 -18.81 6.05
C VAL A 260 10.34 -18.40 6.96
N VAL A 261 9.87 -17.17 6.79
CA VAL A 261 8.74 -16.62 7.55
C VAL A 261 7.50 -16.38 6.71
N ALA A 262 7.67 -16.27 5.39
CA ALA A 262 6.54 -16.26 4.47
C ALA A 262 6.96 -16.72 3.08
N THR A 263 6.04 -17.36 2.39
CA THR A 263 6.17 -17.68 0.96
C THR A 263 4.88 -17.28 0.25
N GLY A 264 4.97 -16.97 -1.03
CA GLY A 264 3.78 -16.65 -1.80
C GLY A 264 4.05 -16.48 -3.29
N LEU A 265 2.97 -16.30 -4.04
CA LEU A 265 3.04 -15.94 -5.44
C LEU A 265 2.75 -14.45 -5.58
N ASN A 266 3.61 -13.74 -6.29
CA ASN A 266 3.35 -12.36 -6.62
C ASN A 266 2.28 -12.26 -7.72
N GLN A 267 1.97 -11.03 -8.13
CA GLN A 267 0.98 -10.75 -9.15
C GLN A 267 1.27 -11.43 -10.50
N GLU A 268 2.55 -11.60 -10.85
CA GLU A 268 3.01 -12.31 -12.06
C GLU A 268 3.10 -13.84 -11.86
N ARG A 269 2.52 -14.38 -10.78
CA ARG A 269 2.62 -15.79 -10.38
C ARG A 269 4.05 -16.28 -10.16
N ARG A 270 4.98 -15.37 -9.84
CA ARG A 270 6.35 -15.74 -9.48
C ARG A 270 6.43 -16.00 -7.98
N GLY A 271 7.09 -17.09 -7.59
CA GLY A 271 7.38 -17.39 -6.21
C GLY A 271 8.27 -16.34 -5.57
N PHE A 272 7.93 -15.92 -4.36
CA PHE A 272 8.78 -15.16 -3.46
C PHE A 272 8.87 -15.85 -2.11
N VAL A 273 10.00 -15.64 -1.43
CA VAL A 273 10.30 -16.18 -0.11
C VAL A 273 10.81 -15.03 0.73
N TYR A 274 10.15 -14.78 1.86
CA TYR A 274 10.65 -13.90 2.89
C TYR A 274 11.33 -14.71 3.98
N VAL A 275 12.47 -14.23 4.43
CA VAL A 275 13.27 -14.88 5.47
C VAL A 275 13.60 -13.90 6.58
N GLU A 276 13.82 -14.42 7.78
CA GLU A 276 14.47 -13.72 8.87
C GLU A 276 15.91 -14.21 9.02
N PRO A 277 16.87 -13.32 9.30
CA PRO A 277 18.22 -13.73 9.64
C PRO A 277 18.22 -14.60 10.89
N GLN A 278 19.05 -15.65 10.89
CA GLN A 278 19.31 -16.45 12.08
C GLN A 278 20.54 -15.89 12.83
N PRO A 279 20.60 -16.03 14.17
CA PRO A 279 21.76 -15.58 14.95
C PRO A 279 23.07 -16.13 14.39
N GLY A 280 24.03 -15.24 14.11
CA GLY A 280 25.35 -15.58 13.55
C GLY A 280 25.41 -15.66 12.02
N ASN A 281 24.28 -15.47 11.33
CA ASN A 281 24.17 -15.45 9.87
C ASN A 281 23.79 -14.07 9.32
N GLU A 282 23.80 -13.00 10.12
CA GLU A 282 23.41 -11.65 9.71
C GLU A 282 24.29 -11.14 8.56
N HIS A 283 25.60 -11.45 8.60
CA HIS A 283 26.55 -11.07 7.55
C HIS A 283 26.31 -11.76 6.19
N ASN A 284 25.39 -12.74 6.11
CA ASN A 284 25.07 -13.40 4.86
C ASN A 284 24.06 -12.66 4.00
N PHE A 285 23.45 -11.60 4.53
CA PHE A 285 22.50 -10.75 3.82
C PHE A 285 23.23 -9.63 3.08
N VAL A 286 22.88 -9.43 1.82
CA VAL A 286 23.45 -8.39 0.97
C VAL A 286 22.36 -7.64 0.24
N HIS A 287 22.57 -6.36 -0.02
CA HIS A 287 21.64 -5.58 -0.79
C HIS A 287 21.67 -6.06 -2.26
N PRO A 288 20.53 -6.39 -2.89
CA PRO A 288 20.46 -6.93 -4.25
C PRO A 288 21.13 -6.09 -5.34
N PHE A 289 21.28 -4.78 -5.14
CA PHE A 289 21.77 -3.90 -6.20
C PHE A 289 23.12 -3.28 -5.87
N THR A 290 23.33 -2.93 -4.60
CA THR A 290 24.59 -2.36 -4.14
C THR A 290 25.55 -3.43 -3.63
N GLU A 291 25.14 -4.70 -3.53
CA GLU A 291 25.98 -5.80 -3.05
C GLU A 291 26.59 -5.57 -1.65
N GLU A 292 26.21 -4.47 -0.99
CA GLU A 292 26.67 -4.10 0.33
C GLU A 292 26.09 -5.09 1.33
N PRO A 293 26.91 -5.56 2.28
CA PRO A 293 26.39 -6.37 3.36
C PRO A 293 25.31 -5.59 4.09
N MET A 294 24.29 -6.32 4.52
CA MET A 294 23.32 -5.81 5.46
C MET A 294 24.07 -5.25 6.66
N ALA A 295 23.81 -3.98 6.99
CA ALA A 295 24.36 -3.40 8.20
C ALA A 295 23.95 -4.30 9.38
N ASP A 296 24.89 -4.58 10.29
CA ASP A 296 24.58 -5.42 11.46
C ASP A 296 23.38 -4.83 12.20
N PHE A 297 22.22 -5.48 12.18
CA PHE A 297 21.07 -5.00 12.96
C PHE A 297 21.21 -5.31 14.45
N ALA A 298 22.20 -6.13 14.84
CA ALA A 298 22.70 -6.14 16.22
C ALA A 298 23.24 -4.76 16.62
N ALA A 299 23.49 -3.88 15.63
CA ALA A 299 23.82 -2.49 15.82
C ALA A 299 22.67 -1.51 15.82
N CYS A 300 21.75 -1.68 14.90
CA CYS A 300 20.62 -0.79 14.81
C CYS A 300 19.73 -1.10 15.99
N PRO A 301 19.60 -0.19 16.95
CA PRO A 301 18.76 -0.47 18.08
C PRO A 301 17.35 -0.75 17.57
N ARG A 302 16.72 -1.81 18.10
CA ARG A 302 15.26 -1.87 18.10
C ARG A 302 14.78 -0.52 18.63
N PRO A 303 13.74 0.11 18.07
CA PRO A 303 13.25 1.39 18.57
C PRO A 303 13.12 1.33 20.11
N GLY A 304 14.05 1.98 20.83
CA GLY A 304 14.14 1.95 22.30
C GLY A 304 15.39 1.31 22.95
N GLU A 305 16.15 0.43 22.31
CA GLU A 305 17.34 -0.22 22.93
C GLU A 305 18.64 0.53 22.58
N GLY A 306 19.70 0.45 23.36
CA GLY A 306 20.96 1.19 23.14
C GLY A 306 22.09 0.22 22.84
N ARG A 307 22.96 0.55 21.87
CA ARG A 307 24.09 -0.30 21.45
C ARG A 307 25.36 0.04 22.25
N LEU A 308 26.24 -0.95 22.45
CA LEU A 308 27.66 -0.80 22.79
C LEU A 308 28.51 -1.23 21.57
N VAL A 309 29.46 -0.39 21.13
CA VAL A 309 30.43 -0.70 20.07
C VAL A 309 31.82 -0.24 20.47
N THR A 310 32.79 -1.11 20.22
CA THR A 310 34.21 -0.91 20.43
C THR A 310 34.95 -0.75 19.10
N GLY A 311 35.70 0.35 18.93
CA GLY A 311 36.62 0.62 17.82
C GLY A 311 36.76 2.12 17.51
N GLN A 312 37.96 2.60 17.17
CA GLN A 312 38.29 4.05 17.06
C GLN A 312 37.61 4.80 15.90
N GLU A 313 37.38 4.17 14.74
CA GLU A 313 36.52 4.77 13.68
C GLU A 313 35.04 4.69 14.06
N GLY A 314 34.69 3.65 14.83
CA GLY A 314 33.41 3.53 15.48
C GLY A 314 33.18 4.62 16.55
N GLU A 315 34.19 5.30 17.09
CA GLU A 315 33.99 6.32 18.14
C GLU A 315 33.39 7.62 17.60
N LYS A 316 33.71 8.00 16.35
CA LYS A 316 33.11 9.19 15.73
C LYS A 316 31.67 8.92 15.26
N GLU A 317 31.45 7.80 14.59
CA GLU A 317 30.08 7.37 14.23
C GLU A 317 29.25 7.03 15.48
N ARG A 318 29.88 6.54 16.56
CA ARG A 318 29.24 6.37 17.87
C ARG A 318 28.91 7.71 18.51
N HIS A 319 29.78 8.71 18.45
CA HIS A 319 29.45 10.04 18.96
C HIS A 319 28.27 10.65 18.18
N ASP A 320 28.26 10.52 16.85
CA ASP A 320 27.21 11.08 16.00
C ASP A 320 25.88 10.30 16.14
N ALA A 321 25.93 8.96 16.19
CA ALA A 321 24.75 8.11 16.36
C ALA A 321 24.24 8.08 17.82
N GLU A 322 25.11 8.13 18.83
CA GLU A 322 24.71 8.33 20.23
C GLU A 322 24.16 9.74 20.42
N GLN A 323 24.66 10.76 19.73
CA GLN A 323 24.00 12.06 19.67
C GLN A 323 22.62 11.96 19.01
N GLU A 324 22.46 11.32 17.85
CA GLU A 324 21.15 11.19 17.19
C GLU A 324 20.16 10.33 18.00
N LEU A 325 20.61 9.25 18.63
CA LEU A 325 19.76 8.41 19.51
C LEU A 325 19.51 9.04 20.87
N ALA A 326 20.42 9.81 21.44
CA ALA A 326 20.14 10.65 22.61
C ALA A 326 19.16 11.76 22.20
N ILE A 327 19.31 12.37 21.03
CA ILE A 327 18.35 13.33 20.47
C ILE A 327 16.99 12.67 20.21
N LEU A 328 16.92 11.36 19.92
CA LEU A 328 15.65 10.65 19.76
C LEU A 328 15.07 10.17 21.09
N LYS A 329 15.85 9.56 21.98
CA LYS A 329 15.40 9.02 23.28
C LYS A 329 15.15 10.08 24.34
N ASP A 330 15.98 11.12 24.35
CA ASP A 330 15.81 12.33 25.15
C ASP A 330 15.15 13.45 24.32
N GLY A 331 14.75 13.11 23.10
CA GLY A 331 14.02 13.99 22.19
C GLY A 331 12.63 14.31 22.68
N PRO A 332 12.13 15.51 22.34
CA PRO A 332 10.76 15.90 22.66
C PRO A 332 9.72 14.92 22.05
N ALA A 333 10.04 14.30 20.91
CA ALA A 333 9.21 13.31 20.23
C ALA A 333 8.92 12.07 21.09
N TRP A 334 9.97 11.46 21.65
CA TRP A 334 9.89 10.20 22.36
C TRP A 334 9.25 10.34 23.74
N SER A 335 9.59 11.44 24.43
CA SER A 335 8.98 11.79 25.71
C SER A 335 7.47 12.00 25.56
N ARG A 336 7.04 12.70 24.50
CA ARG A 336 5.62 12.85 24.17
C ARG A 336 4.95 11.53 23.82
N TRP A 337 5.61 10.65 23.06
CA TRP A 337 5.01 9.37 22.69
C TRP A 337 4.68 8.50 23.90
N ARG A 338 5.56 8.49 24.91
CA ARG A 338 5.36 7.75 26.17
C ARG A 338 4.35 8.40 27.12
N SER A 339 4.00 9.67 26.93
CA SER A 339 2.97 10.33 27.76
C SER A 339 1.55 9.99 27.34
N PHE A 340 1.36 9.27 26.21
CA PHE A 340 0.05 8.79 25.81
C PHE A 340 -0.39 7.61 26.67
N PRO A 341 -1.65 7.59 27.15
CA PRO A 341 -2.21 6.42 27.79
C PRO A 341 -2.16 5.24 26.83
N ARG A 342 -1.90 4.05 27.39
CA ARG A 342 -1.93 2.80 26.64
C ARG A 342 -3.33 2.58 26.05
N ILE A 343 -3.39 2.18 24.78
CA ILE A 343 -4.65 1.79 24.14
C ILE A 343 -5.03 0.40 24.67
N GLU A 344 -5.97 0.35 25.61
CA GLU A 344 -6.40 -0.88 26.30
C GLU A 344 -7.75 -1.40 25.81
N ARG A 345 -8.54 -0.57 25.14
CA ARG A 345 -9.87 -0.90 24.64
C ARG A 345 -10.15 -0.22 23.31
N ILE A 346 -11.22 -0.65 22.65
CA ILE A 346 -11.80 0.05 21.50
C ILE A 346 -12.65 1.21 22.07
N PRO A 347 -12.29 2.49 21.85
CA PRO A 347 -13.07 3.62 22.33
C PRO A 347 -14.38 3.81 21.54
N GLU A 348 -15.34 4.51 22.14
CA GLU A 348 -16.58 4.89 21.45
C GLU A 348 -16.35 6.05 20.48
N LEU A 349 -17.19 6.17 19.44
CA LEU A 349 -17.12 7.31 18.53
C LEU A 349 -17.48 8.61 19.27
N GLY A 350 -16.70 9.68 19.07
CA GLY A 350 -16.85 10.95 19.77
C GLY A 350 -16.23 10.97 21.18
N GLU A 351 -15.73 9.83 21.67
CA GLU A 351 -14.92 9.79 22.90
C GLU A 351 -13.61 10.57 22.68
N GLU A 352 -13.06 11.16 23.74
CA GLU A 352 -11.72 11.73 23.71
C GLU A 352 -10.70 10.63 23.98
N TYR A 353 -9.89 10.30 22.98
CA TYR A 353 -8.97 9.17 23.09
C TYR A 353 -7.69 9.40 22.27
N PRO A 354 -6.55 8.81 22.69
CA PRO A 354 -5.34 8.73 21.87
C PRO A 354 -5.62 8.09 20.52
N GLY A 355 -5.22 8.74 19.44
CA GLY A 355 -5.40 8.21 18.11
C GLY A 355 -4.47 8.84 17.08
N LEU A 356 -4.54 8.28 15.88
CA LEU A 356 -3.86 8.81 14.72
C LEU A 356 -4.78 9.74 13.93
N TYR A 357 -4.27 10.89 13.54
CA TYR A 357 -4.96 11.83 12.67
C TYR A 357 -4.26 11.89 11.32
N ARG A 358 -5.06 11.85 10.26
CA ARG A 358 -4.61 12.04 8.87
C ARG A 358 -5.34 13.25 8.31
N PRO A 359 -4.71 14.44 8.35
CA PRO A 359 -5.37 15.65 7.92
C PRO A 359 -5.76 15.56 6.44
N PRO A 360 -6.97 15.99 6.04
CA PRO A 360 -7.42 15.91 4.65
C PRO A 360 -6.60 16.81 3.71
N LYS A 361 -5.99 17.88 4.26
CA LYS A 361 -5.15 18.83 3.52
C LYS A 361 -3.67 18.45 3.49
N ALA A 362 -3.22 17.52 4.33
CA ALA A 362 -1.83 17.11 4.37
C ALA A 362 -1.49 16.16 3.19
N PRO A 363 -0.23 16.08 2.75
CA PRO A 363 0.23 15.02 1.87
C PRO A 363 -0.24 13.65 2.37
N LYS A 364 -0.66 12.74 1.48
CA LYS A 364 -1.28 11.43 1.80
C LYS A 364 -0.51 10.51 2.79
N ARG A 365 0.71 10.89 3.17
CA ARG A 365 1.64 10.11 4.00
C ARG A 365 1.84 10.70 5.39
N GLU A 366 1.36 11.91 5.65
CA GLU A 366 1.54 12.55 6.96
C GLU A 366 0.52 12.01 7.96
N ILE A 367 1.03 11.61 9.11
CA ILE A 367 0.27 11.03 10.21
C ILE A 367 0.72 11.76 11.46
N TYR A 368 -0.25 12.22 12.24
CA TYR A 368 -0.01 12.86 13.51
C TYR A 368 -0.64 12.04 14.64
N LEU A 369 -0.02 12.06 15.81
CA LEU A 369 -0.55 11.41 17.01
C LEU A 369 -0.98 12.46 18.02
N GLY A 370 -2.14 12.25 18.64
CA GLY A 370 -2.73 13.17 19.60
C GLY A 370 -3.98 12.59 20.25
N VAL A 371 -4.42 13.23 21.35
CA VAL A 371 -5.74 12.97 21.95
C VAL A 371 -6.74 13.85 21.22
N GLY A 372 -7.74 13.21 20.63
CA GLY A 372 -8.77 13.88 19.85
C GLY A 372 -10.11 13.18 19.98
N LYS A 373 -11.11 13.66 19.23
CA LYS A 373 -12.41 12.98 19.12
C LYS A 373 -12.28 11.77 18.21
N VAL A 374 -12.62 10.59 18.72
CA VAL A 374 -12.54 9.35 17.95
C VAL A 374 -13.55 9.41 16.80
N ILE A 375 -13.05 9.32 15.58
CA ILE A 375 -13.86 9.24 14.35
C ILE A 375 -13.90 7.83 13.78
N LYS A 376 -12.94 6.98 14.16
CA LYS A 376 -12.87 5.59 13.73
C LYS A 376 -12.11 4.76 14.76
N ALA A 377 -12.62 3.59 15.11
CA ALA A 377 -11.90 2.64 15.95
C ALA A 377 -12.27 1.20 15.57
N GLY A 378 -11.38 0.25 15.83
CA GLY A 378 -11.64 -1.16 15.59
C GLY A 378 -10.42 -2.04 15.85
N THR A 379 -10.47 -3.28 15.36
CA THR A 379 -9.36 -4.23 15.43
C THR A 379 -8.85 -4.57 14.05
N THR A 380 -7.53 -4.71 13.89
CA THR A 380 -6.93 -5.27 12.69
C THR A 380 -7.18 -6.79 12.61
N ASP A 381 -6.88 -7.37 11.46
CA ASP A 381 -6.83 -8.83 11.23
C ASP A 381 -5.97 -9.60 12.26
N ARG A 382 -4.92 -8.96 12.78
CA ARG A 382 -4.04 -9.45 13.85
C ARG A 382 -4.54 -9.16 15.28
N GLY A 383 -5.78 -8.69 15.44
CA GLY A 383 -6.37 -8.38 16.74
C GLY A 383 -5.80 -7.15 17.44
N ARG A 384 -5.04 -6.30 16.75
CA ARG A 384 -4.52 -5.03 17.33
C ARG A 384 -5.60 -3.96 17.24
N VAL A 385 -5.77 -3.16 18.28
CA VAL A 385 -6.68 -2.01 18.24
C VAL A 385 -6.06 -0.89 17.41
N PHE A 386 -6.85 -0.29 16.54
CA PHE A 386 -6.52 0.97 15.88
C PHE A 386 -7.55 2.04 16.25
N VAL A 387 -7.11 3.29 16.37
CA VAL A 387 -7.95 4.44 16.69
C VAL A 387 -7.53 5.60 15.80
N GLU A 388 -8.48 6.17 15.06
CA GLU A 388 -8.32 7.43 14.35
C GLU A 388 -9.12 8.51 15.08
N SER A 389 -8.45 9.61 15.39
CA SER A 389 -9.01 10.74 16.12
C SER A 389 -8.79 12.04 15.35
N VAL A 390 -9.67 13.01 15.56
CA VAL A 390 -9.52 14.37 15.02
C VAL A 390 -9.19 15.36 16.14
N PRO A 391 -8.36 16.39 15.87
CA PRO A 391 -8.09 17.44 16.82
C PRO A 391 -9.36 18.11 17.34
N ILE A 392 -9.35 18.53 18.60
CA ILE A 392 -10.44 19.27 19.23
C ILE A 392 -10.07 20.77 19.13
N PRO A 393 -10.86 21.61 18.44
CA PRO A 393 -10.47 22.99 18.12
C PRO A 393 -9.97 23.82 19.32
N ASP A 394 -10.59 23.63 20.49
CA ASP A 394 -10.31 24.40 21.70
C ASP A 394 -9.28 23.74 22.63
N LYS A 395 -8.72 22.57 22.27
CA LYS A 395 -7.73 21.86 23.10
C LYS A 395 -6.42 21.69 22.31
N LYS A 396 -5.45 22.56 22.61
CA LYS A 396 -4.16 22.60 21.90
C LYS A 396 -2.94 22.28 22.78
N GLU A 397 -3.16 21.99 24.07
CA GLU A 397 -2.10 21.81 25.05
C GLU A 397 -1.87 20.33 25.42
N GLY A 398 -0.64 20.00 25.83
CA GLY A 398 -0.27 18.67 26.32
C GLY A 398 -0.52 17.56 25.30
N ASN A 399 -1.22 16.50 25.72
CA ASN A 399 -1.52 15.35 24.86
C ASN A 399 -2.55 15.67 23.74
N TYR A 400 -3.23 16.83 23.78
CA TYR A 400 -4.14 17.27 22.71
C TYR A 400 -3.41 17.92 21.54
N GLN A 401 -2.11 18.22 21.71
CA GLN A 401 -1.28 18.75 20.64
C GLN A 401 -0.83 17.61 19.73
N PHE A 402 -1.40 17.56 18.53
CA PHE A 402 -1.03 16.56 17.53
C PHE A 402 0.39 16.82 17.03
N PHE A 403 1.20 15.78 16.94
CA PHE A 403 2.61 15.87 16.51
C PHE A 403 2.99 14.71 15.61
N ASP A 404 4.00 14.92 14.77
CA ASP A 404 4.57 13.89 13.91
C ASP A 404 5.35 12.89 14.79
N PRO A 405 4.95 11.61 14.83
CA PRO A 405 5.57 10.62 15.71
C PRO A 405 7.03 10.32 15.36
N PHE A 406 7.48 10.68 14.17
CA PHE A 406 8.84 10.42 13.71
C PHE A 406 9.77 11.60 13.99
N THR A 407 9.28 12.84 13.84
CA THR A 407 10.10 14.04 13.99
C THR A 407 9.88 14.78 15.31
N GLY A 408 8.80 14.48 16.03
CA GLY A 408 8.40 15.20 17.25
C GLY A 408 7.81 16.58 17.03
N LYS A 409 7.82 17.07 15.78
CA LYS A 409 7.33 18.41 15.44
C LYS A 409 5.82 18.46 15.57
N ASP A 410 5.33 19.58 16.09
CA ASP A 410 3.90 19.85 16.15
C ASP A 410 3.29 19.83 14.75
N MET A 411 2.04 19.38 14.69
CA MET A 411 1.24 19.46 13.49
C MET A 411 1.04 20.92 13.08
N PRO A 412 1.28 21.30 11.82
CA PRO A 412 0.99 22.64 11.32
C PRO A 412 -0.47 23.05 11.53
N ASP A 413 -0.70 24.32 11.91
CA ASP A 413 -2.06 24.85 12.13
C ASP A 413 -2.96 24.76 10.89
N GLU A 414 -2.38 24.77 9.68
CA GLU A 414 -3.10 24.60 8.41
C GLU A 414 -3.81 23.24 8.27
N TYR A 415 -3.44 22.25 9.10
CA TYR A 415 -4.01 20.90 9.13
C TYR A 415 -5.07 20.70 10.21
N LEU A 416 -5.30 21.71 11.06
CA LEU A 416 -6.42 21.70 11.99
C LEU A 416 -7.76 21.77 11.22
N PRO A 417 -8.80 21.08 11.72
CA PRO A 417 -10.12 21.02 11.09
C PRO A 417 -10.86 22.37 11.08
#